data_AF-A0A2D5VU07-F1
#
_entry.id   AF-A0A2D5VU07-F1
#
_cell.length_a   1.000
_cell.length_b   1.000
_cell.length_c   1.000
_cell.angle_alpha   90.00
_cell.angle_beta   90.00
_cell.angle_gamma   90.00
#
_symmetry.space_group_name_H-M   'P 1'
#
loop_
_entity.id
_entity.type
_entity.pdbx_description
1 polymer ?
#
loop_
_entity_poly.entity_id
_entity_poly.type
_entity_poly.pdbx_seq_one_letter_code
_entity_poly.pdbx_strand_id
1 'polypeptide(L)'
;MILPWLILIPFIGGLLCWQGERFGHVLPRWIALITMGLLLGLGLWLWVSGDFTLAPAPDGGPRWAHEFVIDWIPRLGITIHLAMDGLSVLMVTLTGLL
;
A
#
# COMPACT_ATOMS: atom_id res chain seq x y z
N MET A 1 0.24 -4.01 9.99
CA MET A 1 0.26 -5.28 9.21
C MET A 1 -0.29 -5.15 7.78
N ILE A 2 -1.13 -4.16 7.47
CA ILE A 2 -1.75 -4.01 6.14
C ILE A 2 -0.83 -3.33 5.11
N LEU A 3 0.11 -2.48 5.55
CA LEU A 3 0.98 -1.68 4.67
C LEU A 3 1.78 -2.49 3.64
N PRO A 4 2.37 -3.66 3.97
CA PRO A 4 3.05 -4.47 2.96
C PRO A 4 2.15 -4.90 1.80
N TRP A 5 0.84 -5.10 2.05
CA TRP A 5 -0.10 -5.52 1.01
C TRP A 5 -0.33 -4.46 -0.07
N LEU A 6 -0.22 -3.16 0.27
CA LEU A 6 -0.28 -2.08 -0.72
C LEU A 6 0.83 -2.19 -1.78
N ILE A 7 1.96 -2.79 -1.42
CA ILE A 7 3.08 -3.02 -2.34
C ILE A 7 2.96 -4.40 -2.99
N LEU A 8 2.60 -5.43 -2.23
CA LEU A 8 2.54 -6.80 -2.73
C LEU A 8 1.41 -7.02 -3.75
N ILE A 9 0.24 -6.41 -3.58
CA ILE A 9 -0.89 -6.55 -4.51
C ILE A 9 -0.51 -6.15 -5.94
N PRO A 10 0.02 -4.94 -6.20
CA PRO A 10 0.43 -4.56 -7.56
C PRO A 10 1.61 -5.39 -8.07
N PHE A 11 2.53 -5.80 -7.18
CA PHE A 11 3.67 -6.64 -7.59
C PHE A 11 3.24 -8.03 -8.05
N ILE A 12 2.39 -8.70 -7.28
CA ILE A 12 1.78 -10.00 -7.62
C ILE A 12 0.88 -9.83 -8.85
N GLY A 13 0.11 -8.74 -8.91
CA GLY A 13 -0.72 -8.39 -10.06
C GLY A 13 0.07 -8.30 -11.36
N GLY A 14 1.20 -7.59 -11.35
CA GLY A 14 2.12 -7.51 -12.49
C GLY A 14 2.68 -8.87 -12.89
N LEU A 15 3.08 -9.70 -11.92
CA LEU A 15 3.56 -11.06 -12.18
C LEU A 15 2.47 -11.95 -12.80
N LEU A 16 1.23 -11.83 -12.32
CA LEU A 16 0.07 -12.53 -12.86
C LEU A 16 -0.30 -12.04 -14.26
N CYS A 17 -0.20 -10.74 -14.54
CA CYS A 17 -0.38 -10.19 -15.90
C CYS A 17 0.64 -10.78 -16.87
N TRP A 18 1.92 -10.84 -16.47
CA TRP A 18 2.99 -11.42 -17.29
C TRP A 18 2.74 -12.90 -17.61
N GLN A 19 2.33 -13.70 -16.61
CA GLN A 19 1.99 -15.10 -16.84
C GLN A 19 0.67 -15.27 -17.61
N GLY A 20 -0.29 -14.38 -17.37
CA GLY A 20 -1.62 -14.36 -17.98
C GLY A 20 -1.60 -14.10 -19.47
N GLU A 21 -0.60 -13.38 -19.98
CA GLU A 21 -0.44 -13.10 -21.42
C GLU A 21 -0.37 -14.40 -22.24
N ARG A 22 0.20 -15.46 -21.67
CA ARG A 22 0.32 -16.77 -22.32
C ARG A 22 -1.02 -17.47 -22.56
N PHE A 23 -2.07 -17.09 -21.82
CA PHE A 23 -3.40 -17.70 -21.89
C PHE A 23 -4.39 -16.88 -22.72
N GLY A 24 -4.01 -15.68 -23.17
CA GLY A 24 -4.80 -14.85 -24.08
C GLY A 24 -4.62 -13.35 -23.83
N HIS A 25 -4.83 -12.56 -24.89
CA HIS A 25 -4.59 -11.12 -24.88
C HIS A 25 -5.53 -10.30 -23.97
N VAL A 26 -6.65 -10.89 -23.53
CA VAL A 26 -7.64 -10.21 -22.67
C VAL A 26 -7.41 -10.43 -21.18
N LEU A 27 -6.74 -11.53 -20.78
CA LEU A 27 -6.55 -11.87 -19.37
C LEU A 27 -5.71 -10.83 -18.61
N PRO A 28 -4.56 -10.34 -19.13
CA PRO A 28 -3.76 -9.35 -18.42
C PRO A 28 -4.54 -8.07 -18.08
N ARG A 29 -5.45 -7.64 -18.96
CA ARG A 29 -6.28 -6.45 -18.75
C ARG A 29 -7.22 -6.61 -17.56
N TRP A 30 -7.86 -7.78 -17.44
CA TRP A 30 -8.75 -8.07 -16.31
C TRP A 30 -7.99 -8.24 -14.99
N ILE A 31 -6.82 -8.89 -15.02
CA ILE A 31 -5.95 -9.03 -13.85
C ILE A 31 -5.52 -7.65 -13.37
N ALA A 32 -5.02 -6.79 -14.27
CA ALA A 32 -4.63 -5.42 -13.94
C ALA A 32 -5.79 -4.63 -13.33
N LEU A 33 -6.98 -4.69 -13.93
CA LEU A 33 -8.17 -4.00 -13.43
C LEU A 33 -8.55 -4.46 -12.02
N ILE A 34 -8.57 -5.77 -11.76
CA ILE A 34 -8.86 -6.31 -10.43
C ILE A 34 -7.79 -5.87 -9.43
N THR A 35 -6.51 -5.92 -9.80
CA THR A 35 -5.41 -5.55 -8.89
C THR A 35 -5.42 -4.07 -8.53
N MET A 36 -5.70 -3.19 -9.49
CA MET A 36 -5.83 -1.75 -9.23
C MET A 36 -7.11 -1.44 -8.44
N GLY A 37 -8.22 -2.13 -8.74
CA GLY A 37 -9.45 -2.03 -7.95
C GLY A 37 -9.26 -2.45 -6.50
N LEU A 38 -8.50 -3.52 -6.24
CA LEU A 38 -8.13 -3.94 -4.90
C LEU A 38 -7.24 -2.91 -4.19
N LEU A 39 -6.25 -2.35 -4.89
CA LEU A 39 -5.38 -1.30 -4.34
C LEU A 39 -6.18 -0.05 -3.96
N LEU A 40 -7.07 0.40 -4.84
CA LEU A 40 -7.97 1.53 -4.61
C LEU A 40 -8.93 1.26 -3.44
N GLY A 41 -9.57 0.10 -3.42
CA GLY A 41 -10.48 -0.30 -2.35
C GLY A 41 -9.78 -0.36 -0.99
N LEU A 42 -8.54 -0.84 -0.96
CA LEU A 42 -7.73 -0.90 0.25
C LEU A 42 -7.29 0.50 0.70
N GLY A 43 -6.92 1.38 -0.23
CA GLY A 43 -6.64 2.80 0.04
C GLY A 43 -7.84 3.54 0.64
N LEU A 44 -9.03 3.36 0.07
CA LEU A 44 -10.28 3.92 0.58
C LEU A 44 -10.64 3.34 1.96
N TRP A 45 -10.42 2.04 2.17
CA TRP A 45 -10.64 1.42 3.48
C TRP A 45 -9.72 2.04 4.54
N LEU A 46 -8.43 2.22 4.23
CA LEU A 46 -7.47 2.88 5.12
C LEU A 46 -7.84 4.34 5.42
N TRP A 47 -8.38 5.05 4.42
CA TRP A 47 -8.87 6.42 4.58
C TRP A 47 -10.04 6.50 5.57
N VAL A 48 -10.97 5.55 5.51
CA VAL A 48 -12.14 5.54 6.41
C VAL A 48 -11.80 4.99 7.80
N SER A 49 -10.85 4.04 7.89
CA SER A 49 -10.49 3.41 9.16
C SER A 49 -9.47 4.20 9.99
N GLY A 50 -8.75 5.14 9.38
CA GLY A 50 -7.70 5.90 10.06
C GLY A 50 -8.19 7.19 10.71
N ASP A 51 -7.72 7.44 11.93
CA ASP A 51 -7.92 8.72 12.62
C ASP A 51 -6.86 9.74 12.16
N PHE A 52 -7.17 10.51 11.12
CA PHE A 52 -6.27 11.55 10.56
C PHE A 52 -6.53 12.97 11.10
N THR A 53 -7.44 13.10 12.06
CA THR A 53 -7.91 14.39 12.62
C THR A 53 -7.10 14.87 13.82
N LEU A 54 -6.26 14.00 14.42
CA LEU A 54 -5.48 14.34 15.62
C LEU A 54 -4.15 14.97 15.23
N ALA A 55 -4.03 16.28 15.45
CA ALA A 55 -2.75 16.97 15.46
C ALA A 55 -1.80 16.30 16.48
N PRO A 56 -0.48 16.25 16.21
CA PRO A 56 0.48 15.68 17.15
C PRO A 56 0.32 16.35 18.51
N ALA A 57 0.10 15.55 19.56
CA ALA A 57 0.18 16.06 20.92
C ALA A 57 1.60 16.62 21.13
N PRO A 58 1.77 17.81 21.75
CA PRO A 58 3.06 18.49 21.84
C PRO A 58 4.18 17.69 22.52
N ASP A 59 3.84 16.64 23.27
CA ASP A 59 4.79 15.76 23.99
C ASP A 59 4.89 14.33 23.42
N GLY A 60 4.17 14.02 22.33
CA GLY A 60 4.17 12.70 21.71
C GLY A 60 5.01 12.69 20.44
N GLY A 61 5.94 11.74 20.32
CA GLY A 61 6.69 11.50 19.08
C GLY A 61 5.78 11.28 17.85
N PRO A 62 6.35 11.19 16.63
CA PRO A 62 5.57 11.10 15.40
C PRO A 62 4.54 9.95 15.49
N ARG A 63 3.24 10.29 15.52
CA ARG A 63 2.15 9.31 15.55
C ARG A 63 1.71 9.04 14.13
N TRP A 64 2.15 7.90 13.59
CA TRP A 64 1.62 7.37 12.34
C TRP A 64 0.27 6.69 12.58
N ALA A 65 -0.66 6.80 11.64
CA ALA A 65 -1.94 6.10 11.73
C ALA A 65 -1.74 4.58 11.66
N HIS A 66 -0.81 4.16 10.80
CA HIS A 66 -0.31 2.80 10.76
C HIS A 66 1.21 2.80 10.55
N GLU A 67 1.87 1.88 11.24
CA GLU A 67 3.31 1.65 11.15
C GLU A 67 3.59 0.15 11.00
N PHE A 68 4.58 -0.18 10.20
CA PHE A 68 5.11 -1.52 10.05
C PHE A 68 6.63 -1.44 9.93
N VAL A 69 7.32 -2.04 10.91
CA VAL A 69 8.77 -2.09 10.96
C VAL A 69 9.20 -3.54 11.00
N ILE A 70 10.13 -3.91 10.12
CA ILE A 70 10.79 -5.20 10.14
C ILE A 70 12.28 -5.02 9.81
N ASP A 71 13.12 -5.79 10.49
CA ASP A 71 14.56 -5.80 10.24
C ASP A 71 14.86 -6.32 8.83
N TRP A 72 15.65 -5.56 8.07
CA TRP A 72 16.09 -5.97 6.73
C TRP A 72 17.58 -6.27 6.69
N ILE A 73 18.42 -5.33 7.13
CA ILE A 73 19.87 -5.49 7.22
C ILE A 73 20.33 -5.02 8.60
N PRO A 74 20.22 -5.88 9.64
CA PRO A 74 20.49 -5.50 11.03
C PRO A 74 21.90 -4.97 11.27
N ARG A 75 22.90 -5.54 10.58
CA ARG A 75 24.31 -5.13 10.68
C ARG A 75 24.57 -3.67 10.28
N LEU A 76 23.67 -3.09 9.47
CA LEU A 76 23.73 -1.69 9.03
C LEU A 76 22.69 -0.83 9.75
N GLY A 77 21.91 -1.39 10.68
CA GLY A 77 20.77 -0.71 11.29
C GLY A 77 19.65 -0.37 10.30
N ILE A 78 19.52 -1.10 9.19
CA ILE A 78 18.51 -0.82 8.16
C ILE A 78 17.28 -1.70 8.39
N THR A 79 16.13 -1.05 8.53
CA THR A 79 14.81 -1.66 8.65
C THR A 79 13.92 -1.28 7.47
N ILE A 80 13.02 -2.17 7.06
CA ILE A 80 11.87 -1.77 6.25
C ILE A 80 10.89 -1.10 7.20
N HIS A 81 10.87 0.23 7.17
CA HIS A 81 9.92 1.05 7.91
C HIS A 81 8.88 1.58 6.92
N LEU A 82 7.67 1.05 7.00
CA LEU A 82 6.51 1.56 6.28
C LEU A 82 5.64 2.33 7.28
N ALA A 83 5.46 3.61 7.03
CA ALA A 83 4.66 4.51 7.85
C ALA A 83 3.58 5.15 6.98
N MET A 84 2.43 5.42 7.59
CA MET A 84 1.28 6.00 6.90
C MET A 84 0.69 7.14 7.70
N ASP A 85 0.59 8.30 7.05
CA ASP A 85 -0.08 9.51 7.50
C ASP A 85 -1.25 9.88 6.56
N GLY A 86 -1.97 10.94 6.89
CA GLY A 86 -3.11 11.39 6.08
C GLY A 86 -2.73 11.78 4.65
N LEU A 87 -1.53 12.34 4.46
CA LEU A 87 -1.04 12.69 3.12
C LEU A 87 -0.73 11.43 2.29
N SER A 88 -0.07 10.44 2.89
CA SER A 88 0.28 9.19 2.22
C SER A 88 -0.95 8.41 1.79
N VAL A 89 -2.02 8.39 2.61
CA VAL A 89 -3.27 7.71 2.21
C VAL A 89 -3.91 8.38 1.00
N LEU A 90 -3.92 9.72 0.95
CA LEU A 90 -4.40 10.44 -0.24
C LEU A 90 -3.58 10.07 -1.49
N MET A 91 -2.25 10.07 -1.37
CA MET A 91 -1.35 9.74 -2.48
C MET A 91 -1.53 8.30 -2.95
N VAL A 92 -1.59 7.32 -2.03
CA VAL A 92 -1.79 5.91 -2.37
C VAL A 92 -3.15 5.68 -3.03
N THR A 93 -4.21 6.33 -2.52
CA THR A 93 -5.56 6.23 -3.10
C THR A 93 -5.59 6.83 -4.50
N LEU A 94 -4.92 7.97 -4.72
CA LEU A 94 -4.77 8.58 -6.03
C LEU A 94 -4.01 7.68 -7.01
N THR A 95 -2.92 7.04 -6.57
CA THR A 95 -2.17 6.06 -7.39
C THR A 95 -3.02 4.84 -7.74
N GLY A 96 -3.94 4.42 -6.86
CA GLY A 96 -4.88 3.34 -7.19
C GLY A 96 -5.95 3.74 -8.22
N LEU A 97 -6.26 5.03 -8.33
CA LEU A 97 -7.27 5.56 -9.25
C LEU A 97 -6.71 5.90 -10.64
N LEU A 98 -5.47 6.40 -10.71
CA LEU A 98 -4.78 6.80 -11.95
C LEU A 98 -4.05 5.63 -12.62
#